data_AF-A0A0B6CRN4-F1
#
_entry.id   AF-A0A0B6CRN4-F1
#
_cell.length_a   1.000
_cell.length_b   1.000
_cell.length_c   1.000
_cell.angle_alpha   90.00
_cell.angle_beta   90.00
_cell.angle_gamma   90.00
#
_symmetry.space_group_name_H-M   'P 1'
#
loop_
_entity.id
_entity.type
_entity.pdbx_description
1 polymer ?
#
loop_
_entity_poly.entity_id
_entity_poly.type
_entity_poly.pdbx_seq_one_letter_code
_entity_poly.pdbx_strand_id
1 'polypeptide(L)'
;MKLNKILMTVSVLFIPIHFCYSFALTTGGQIKDMAQNYAEKKYHRQYKVERTYDRGLSVVLGEYVDTGWLSSKKVNECTVFVANQLDNNLINANPTVPSIDGKYNVNSDNCGENILIPEINKFIENNFIKNYYSLDTISFRIRISYNSSEGHDVERLSYKNERTYEIFNQDNNWNLSAKEWFDKYKGQIKIKNIVIDIYDQPENPKSMIRAIEFSYNLDSYLRYLTKSDNIEGMYIHVTSLSSQEMKDKGGSKTKVEISKEHPRGVIYNYYLGIANAKNELLTKSNVFEHAYLTDSNSETGYILVKDSKYYQPIQKILAKTINN
;
A
#
# COMPACT_ATOMS: atom_id res chain seq x y z
N MET A 1 -35.06 -32.61 -48.29
CA MET A 1 -33.87 -31.78 -48.62
C MET A 1 -33.68 -30.52 -47.76
N LYS A 2 -34.71 -29.91 -47.16
CA LYS A 2 -34.56 -28.69 -46.33
C LYS A 2 -34.01 -28.94 -44.91
N LEU A 3 -34.34 -30.07 -44.28
CA LEU A 3 -33.91 -30.39 -42.90
C LEU A 3 -32.41 -30.67 -42.79
N ASN A 4 -31.84 -31.45 -43.72
CA ASN A 4 -30.39 -31.75 -43.73
C ASN A 4 -29.52 -30.51 -43.99
N LYS A 5 -30.01 -29.54 -44.75
CA LYS A 5 -29.31 -28.27 -44.96
C LYS A 5 -29.30 -27.42 -43.68
N ILE A 6 -30.42 -27.33 -42.97
CA ILE A 6 -30.50 -26.62 -41.68
C ILE A 6 -29.60 -27.29 -40.63
N LEU A 7 -29.59 -28.62 -40.55
CA LEU A 7 -28.73 -29.37 -39.63
C LEU A 7 -27.25 -29.12 -39.92
N MET A 8 -26.82 -29.17 -41.20
CA MET A 8 -25.45 -28.82 -41.57
C MET A 8 -25.10 -27.37 -41.22
N THR A 9 -25.99 -26.40 -41.47
CA THR A 9 -25.74 -24.99 -41.14
C THR A 9 -25.60 -24.78 -39.63
N VAL A 10 -26.43 -25.45 -38.82
CA VAL A 10 -26.36 -25.39 -37.36
C VAL A 10 -25.07 -26.06 -36.84
N SER A 11 -24.70 -27.24 -37.36
CA SER A 11 -23.43 -27.91 -37.00
C SER A 11 -22.19 -27.10 -37.41
N VAL A 12 -22.23 -26.44 -38.56
CA VAL A 12 -21.16 -25.54 -39.04
C VAL A 12 -21.08 -24.25 -38.22
N LEU A 13 -22.16 -23.81 -37.57
CA LEU A 13 -22.15 -22.70 -36.60
C LEU A 13 -21.60 -23.11 -35.23
N PHE A 14 -21.84 -24.35 -34.80
CA PHE A 14 -21.30 -24.85 -33.53
C PHE A 14 -19.78 -25.08 -33.56
N ILE A 15 -19.19 -25.43 -34.71
CA ILE A 15 -17.74 -25.63 -34.84
C ILE A 15 -16.94 -24.35 -34.50
N PRO A 16 -17.24 -23.16 -35.09
CA PRO A 16 -16.62 -21.89 -34.71
C PRO A 16 -16.87 -21.52 -33.24
N ILE A 17 -18.08 -21.75 -32.72
CA ILE A 17 -18.40 -21.44 -31.31
C ILE A 17 -17.54 -22.30 -30.38
N HIS A 18 -17.43 -23.60 -30.64
CA HIS A 18 -16.59 -24.51 -29.84
C HIS A 18 -15.10 -24.21 -30.00
N PHE A 19 -14.67 -23.80 -31.19
CA PHE A 19 -13.29 -23.41 -31.45
C PHE A 19 -12.94 -22.08 -30.74
N CYS A 20 -13.81 -21.07 -30.82
CA CYS A 20 -13.65 -19.81 -30.09
C CYS A 20 -13.67 -20.00 -28.57
N TYR A 21 -14.53 -20.89 -28.06
CA TYR A 21 -14.62 -21.19 -26.63
C TYR A 21 -13.38 -21.95 -26.14
N SER A 22 -12.92 -22.95 -26.88
CA SER A 22 -11.69 -23.69 -26.59
C SER A 22 -10.45 -22.78 -26.67
N PHE A 23 -10.37 -21.91 -27.68
CA PHE A 23 -9.27 -20.97 -27.87
C PHE A 23 -9.20 -19.90 -26.76
N ALA A 24 -10.34 -19.40 -26.30
CA ALA A 24 -10.41 -18.47 -25.17
C ALA A 24 -9.98 -19.13 -23.85
N LEU A 25 -10.34 -20.39 -23.64
CA LEU A 25 -9.92 -21.18 -22.47
C LEU A 25 -8.42 -21.53 -22.51
N THR A 26 -7.85 -21.84 -23.68
CA THR A 26 -6.42 -22.14 -23.83
C THR A 26 -5.55 -20.90 -23.65
N THR A 27 -5.91 -19.79 -24.29
CA THR A 27 -5.12 -18.54 -24.19
C THR A 27 -5.14 -17.99 -22.75
N GLY A 28 -6.31 -18.01 -22.09
CA GLY A 28 -6.43 -17.59 -20.69
C GLY A 28 -5.65 -18.49 -19.72
N GLY A 29 -5.56 -19.80 -19.98
CA GLY A 29 -4.70 -20.72 -19.24
C GLY A 29 -3.21 -20.41 -19.45
N GLN A 30 -2.79 -20.25 -20.70
CA GLN A 30 -1.40 -19.93 -21.05
C GLN A 30 -0.93 -18.60 -20.44
N ILE A 31 -1.79 -17.57 -20.39
CA ILE A 31 -1.44 -16.29 -19.78
C ILE A 31 -1.21 -16.43 -18.27
N LYS A 32 -2.04 -17.22 -17.57
CA LYS A 32 -1.85 -17.52 -16.15
C LYS A 32 -0.53 -18.23 -15.91
N ASP A 33 -0.24 -19.25 -16.70
CA ASP A 33 1.00 -20.03 -16.62
C ASP A 33 2.22 -19.15 -16.92
N MET A 34 2.14 -18.27 -17.93
CA MET A 34 3.19 -17.31 -18.25
C MET A 34 3.47 -16.36 -17.07
N ALA A 35 2.42 -15.76 -16.50
CA ALA A 35 2.55 -14.81 -15.40
C ALA A 35 3.15 -15.47 -14.16
N GLN A 36 2.67 -16.66 -13.79
CA GLN A 36 3.21 -17.44 -12.68
C GLN A 36 4.68 -17.81 -12.96
N ASN A 37 4.98 -18.47 -14.08
CA ASN A 37 6.34 -18.89 -14.42
C ASN A 37 7.33 -17.71 -14.47
N TYR A 38 6.90 -16.55 -14.97
CA TYR A 38 7.70 -15.34 -14.95
C TYR A 38 8.04 -14.92 -13.52
N ALA A 39 7.04 -14.77 -12.66
CA ALA A 39 7.24 -14.33 -11.29
C ALA A 39 8.10 -15.31 -10.51
N GLU A 40 7.87 -16.62 -10.66
CA GLU A 40 8.64 -17.65 -9.96
C GLU A 40 10.11 -17.68 -10.43
N LYS A 41 10.36 -17.53 -11.74
CA LYS A 41 11.73 -17.45 -12.27
C LYS A 41 12.46 -16.18 -11.86
N LYS A 42 11.79 -15.02 -11.90
CA LYS A 42 12.41 -13.73 -11.61
C LYS A 42 12.68 -13.54 -10.12
N TYR A 43 11.70 -13.90 -9.27
CA TYR A 43 11.75 -13.63 -7.82
C TYR A 43 12.18 -14.84 -6.98
N HIS A 44 12.40 -16.00 -7.62
CA HIS A 44 12.79 -17.26 -6.96
C HIS A 44 11.86 -17.65 -5.80
N ARG A 45 10.54 -17.46 -6.01
CA ARG A 45 9.46 -17.73 -5.04
C ARG A 45 8.40 -18.59 -5.69
N GLN A 46 7.59 -19.28 -4.89
CA GLN A 46 6.45 -20.04 -5.39
C GLN A 46 5.19 -19.20 -5.29
N TYR A 47 4.40 -19.17 -6.36
CA TYR A 47 3.18 -18.38 -6.43
C TYR A 47 2.00 -19.24 -6.83
N LYS A 48 0.83 -18.92 -6.29
CA LYS A 48 -0.44 -19.48 -6.73
C LYS A 48 -1.22 -18.43 -7.51
N VAL A 49 -1.81 -18.80 -8.63
CA VAL A 49 -2.75 -17.93 -9.35
C VAL A 49 -4.03 -17.80 -8.53
N GLU A 50 -4.34 -16.58 -8.11
CA GLU A 50 -5.50 -16.26 -7.27
C GLU A 50 -6.67 -15.78 -8.10
N ARG A 51 -6.42 -14.81 -8.99
CA ARG A 51 -7.45 -14.11 -9.76
C ARG A 51 -6.89 -13.62 -11.08
N THR A 52 -7.78 -13.36 -12.02
CA THR A 52 -7.44 -12.71 -13.29
C THR A 52 -8.45 -11.63 -13.61
N TYR A 53 -7.98 -10.48 -14.07
CA TYR A 53 -8.78 -9.38 -14.60
C TYR A 53 -8.48 -9.18 -16.08
N ASP A 54 -9.26 -8.33 -16.74
CA ASP A 54 -8.99 -7.90 -18.13
C ASP A 54 -8.82 -9.08 -19.10
N ARG A 55 -9.71 -10.08 -18.99
CA ARG A 55 -9.69 -11.32 -19.79
C ARG A 55 -8.41 -12.16 -19.62
N GLY A 56 -7.71 -12.03 -18.50
CA GLY A 56 -6.47 -12.76 -18.21
C GLY A 56 -5.23 -11.88 -18.24
N LEU A 57 -5.31 -10.67 -18.80
CA LEU A 57 -4.15 -9.80 -19.01
C LEU A 57 -3.57 -9.22 -17.71
N SER A 58 -4.36 -9.20 -16.63
CA SER A 58 -3.88 -8.86 -15.30
C SER A 58 -4.02 -10.09 -14.40
N VAL A 59 -2.90 -10.71 -14.01
CA VAL A 59 -2.89 -11.95 -13.23
C VAL A 59 -2.44 -11.66 -11.81
N VAL A 60 -3.31 -11.94 -10.83
CA VAL A 60 -3.00 -11.83 -9.41
C VAL A 60 -2.42 -13.14 -8.90
N LEU A 61 -1.26 -13.05 -8.28
CA LEU A 61 -0.48 -14.14 -7.72
C LEU A 61 -0.40 -14.00 -6.20
N GLY A 62 -0.64 -15.08 -5.47
CA GLY A 62 -0.49 -15.16 -4.02
C GLY A 62 0.72 -15.99 -3.63
N GLU A 63 1.56 -15.45 -2.75
CA GLU A 63 2.60 -16.20 -2.05
C GLU A 63 2.02 -16.74 -0.73
N TYR A 64 2.27 -18.01 -0.45
CA TYR A 64 1.77 -18.69 0.75
C TYR A 64 2.93 -19.30 1.52
N VAL A 65 2.83 -19.24 2.84
CA VAL A 65 3.74 -19.96 3.74
C VAL A 65 2.93 -20.99 4.51
N ASP A 66 3.43 -22.22 4.55
CA ASP A 66 2.82 -23.31 5.31
C ASP A 66 2.86 -23.00 6.81
N THR A 67 1.71 -23.11 7.46
CA THR A 67 1.54 -22.89 8.91
C THR A 67 1.17 -24.17 9.66
N GLY A 68 1.19 -25.31 8.98
CA GLY A 68 0.90 -26.63 9.54
C GLY A 68 0.28 -27.58 8.52
N TRP A 69 -0.07 -28.78 8.96
CA TRP A 69 -0.52 -29.91 8.11
C TRP A 69 -1.67 -29.55 7.15
N LEU A 70 -2.58 -28.64 7.55
CA LEU A 70 -3.77 -28.27 6.77
C LEU A 70 -3.98 -26.76 6.64
N SER A 71 -2.96 -25.95 6.95
CA SER A 71 -3.10 -24.50 6.92
C SER A 71 -1.91 -23.86 6.23
N SER A 72 -2.21 -22.93 5.34
CA SER A 72 -1.25 -21.99 4.79
C SER A 72 -1.75 -20.58 5.02
N LYS A 73 -0.83 -19.65 5.17
CA LYS A 73 -1.12 -18.23 5.31
C LYS A 73 -0.60 -17.50 4.10
N LYS A 74 -1.47 -16.74 3.44
CA LYS A 74 -1.06 -15.80 2.40
C LYS A 74 -0.16 -14.74 3.02
N VAL A 75 1.04 -14.60 2.49
CA VAL A 75 2.03 -13.62 2.99
C VAL A 75 2.12 -12.41 2.10
N ASN A 76 2.09 -12.60 0.78
CA ASN A 76 2.15 -11.51 -0.20
C ASN A 76 1.14 -11.77 -1.33
N GLU A 77 0.73 -10.69 -1.97
CA GLU A 77 -0.01 -10.72 -3.23
C GLU A 77 0.71 -9.80 -4.21
N CYS A 78 0.87 -10.22 -5.46
CA CYS A 78 1.31 -9.33 -6.52
C CYS A 78 0.49 -9.53 -7.79
N THR A 79 0.59 -8.58 -8.71
CA THR A 79 -0.07 -8.58 -10.00
C THR A 79 0.98 -8.52 -11.09
N VAL A 80 0.86 -9.42 -12.06
CA VAL A 80 1.65 -9.44 -13.29
C VAL A 80 0.75 -9.01 -14.44
N PHE A 81 1.22 -8.06 -15.24
CA PHE A 81 0.51 -7.51 -16.38
C PHE A 81 1.10 -8.09 -17.67
N VAL A 82 0.23 -8.74 -18.46
CA VAL A 82 0.54 -9.39 -19.74
C VAL A 82 -0.20 -8.62 -20.83
N ALA A 83 0.49 -8.27 -21.92
CA ALA A 83 -0.09 -7.48 -23.01
C ALA A 83 0.39 -7.95 -24.38
N ASN A 84 -0.31 -7.51 -25.44
CA ASN A 84 -0.01 -7.86 -26.82
C ASN A 84 1.13 -6.98 -27.36
N GLN A 85 2.25 -7.60 -27.75
CA GLN A 85 3.43 -6.97 -28.35
C GLN A 85 3.18 -6.22 -29.65
N LEU A 86 2.14 -6.59 -30.41
CA LEU A 86 1.82 -5.93 -31.69
C LEU A 86 1.31 -4.50 -31.51
N ASP A 87 0.94 -4.10 -30.28
CA ASP A 87 0.82 -2.71 -29.91
C ASP A 87 2.25 -2.18 -29.68
N ASN A 88 2.89 -1.71 -30.76
CA ASN A 88 4.31 -1.36 -30.97
C ASN A 88 4.96 -0.37 -29.95
N ASN A 89 4.30 -0.04 -28.85
CA ASN A 89 4.80 0.84 -27.78
C ASN A 89 5.02 0.11 -26.44
N LEU A 90 4.77 -1.20 -26.34
CA LEU A 90 4.88 -1.94 -25.09
C LEU A 90 6.24 -2.65 -24.96
N ILE A 91 6.91 -2.45 -23.82
CA ILE A 91 8.23 -3.04 -23.55
C ILE A 91 8.03 -4.45 -23.04
N ASN A 92 8.74 -5.41 -23.64
CA ASN A 92 8.81 -6.75 -23.06
C ASN A 92 9.64 -6.68 -21.77
N ALA A 93 8.98 -6.65 -20.61
CA ALA A 93 9.65 -6.72 -19.30
C ALA A 93 10.31 -8.07 -19.06
N ASN A 94 10.15 -9.05 -19.98
CA ASN A 94 10.75 -10.36 -19.78
C ASN A 94 11.34 -11.07 -21.01
N PRO A 95 12.67 -11.27 -21.05
CA PRO A 95 13.33 -12.24 -21.93
C PRO A 95 13.35 -13.69 -21.38
N THR A 96 12.91 -13.95 -20.13
CA THR A 96 13.11 -15.26 -19.44
C THR A 96 11.99 -16.29 -19.61
N VAL A 97 10.85 -15.90 -20.21
CA VAL A 97 9.71 -16.79 -20.53
C VAL A 97 9.30 -16.56 -21.99
N PRO A 98 9.02 -17.62 -22.78
CA PRO A 98 8.59 -17.48 -24.17
C PRO A 98 7.25 -16.74 -24.30
N SER A 99 7.09 -15.96 -25.36
CA SER A 99 5.83 -15.31 -25.73
C SER A 99 4.75 -16.32 -26.10
N ILE A 100 3.48 -16.02 -25.78
CA ILE A 100 2.33 -16.83 -26.25
C ILE A 100 1.99 -16.38 -27.67
N ASP A 101 2.00 -17.33 -28.61
CA ASP A 101 1.70 -17.13 -30.03
C ASP A 101 2.51 -16.03 -30.73
N GLY A 102 3.68 -15.67 -30.20
CA GLY A 102 4.49 -14.54 -30.69
C GLY A 102 3.82 -13.17 -30.51
N LYS A 103 2.76 -13.10 -29.68
CA LYS A 103 1.91 -11.91 -29.51
C LYS A 103 1.84 -11.44 -28.08
N TYR A 104 1.75 -12.29 -27.08
CA TYR A 104 1.60 -11.84 -25.69
C TYR A 104 2.89 -11.99 -24.90
N ASN A 105 3.22 -10.97 -24.11
CA ASN A 105 4.37 -10.97 -23.18
C ASN A 105 4.05 -10.23 -21.88
N VAL A 106 4.87 -10.48 -20.86
CA VAL A 106 4.83 -9.73 -19.61
C VAL A 106 5.36 -8.32 -19.86
N ASN A 107 4.54 -7.32 -19.54
CA ASN A 107 4.86 -5.90 -19.70
C ASN A 107 5.34 -5.26 -18.39
N SER A 108 4.73 -5.61 -17.25
CA SER A 108 5.13 -5.11 -15.95
C SER A 108 4.59 -5.99 -14.82
N ASP A 109 5.01 -5.73 -13.60
CA ASP A 109 4.50 -6.40 -12.40
C ASP A 109 4.66 -5.48 -11.19
N ASN A 110 4.02 -5.78 -10.06
CA ASN A 110 4.26 -5.09 -8.78
C ASN A 110 4.86 -6.04 -7.71
N CYS A 111 5.44 -7.17 -8.12
CA CYS A 111 5.90 -8.19 -7.19
C CYS A 111 7.11 -7.70 -6.39
N GLY A 112 8.06 -6.98 -6.99
CA GLY A 112 9.18 -6.41 -6.27
C GLY A 112 8.78 -5.39 -5.20
N GLU A 113 7.75 -4.58 -5.45
CA GLU A 113 7.19 -3.66 -4.45
C GLU A 113 6.60 -4.44 -3.27
N ASN A 114 5.79 -5.46 -3.56
CA ASN A 114 5.15 -6.29 -2.54
C ASN A 114 6.16 -7.14 -1.75
N ILE A 115 7.35 -7.40 -2.29
CA ILE A 115 8.46 -8.01 -1.56
C ILE A 115 9.16 -6.98 -0.66
N LEU A 116 9.49 -5.80 -1.20
CA LEU A 116 10.37 -4.84 -0.52
C LEU A 116 9.66 -3.95 0.51
N ILE A 117 8.41 -3.53 0.27
CA ILE A 117 7.66 -2.67 1.20
C ILE A 117 7.52 -3.29 2.60
N PRO A 118 7.23 -4.60 2.77
CA PRO A 118 7.28 -5.26 4.07
C PRO A 118 8.64 -5.15 4.78
N GLU A 119 9.74 -5.23 4.03
CA GLU A 119 11.09 -5.08 4.61
C GLU A 119 11.37 -3.64 5.03
N ILE A 120 10.95 -2.66 4.22
CA ILE A 120 11.00 -1.24 4.55
C ILE A 120 10.19 -0.94 5.82
N ASN A 121 8.98 -1.50 5.93
CA ASN A 121 8.15 -1.34 7.12
C ASN A 121 8.85 -1.89 8.36
N LYS A 122 9.34 -3.13 8.30
CA LYS A 122 10.09 -3.75 9.40
C LYS A 122 11.35 -2.97 9.75
N PHE A 123 12.03 -2.40 8.77
CA PHE A 123 13.22 -1.57 9.01
C PHE A 123 12.87 -0.31 9.82
N ILE A 124 11.81 0.41 9.47
CA ILE A 124 11.35 1.59 10.22
C ILE A 124 10.84 1.18 11.60
N GLU A 125 10.09 0.08 11.70
CA GLU A 125 9.61 -0.46 12.97
C GLU A 125 10.76 -0.78 13.93
N ASN A 126 11.77 -1.50 13.43
CA ASN A 126 12.89 -1.98 14.23
C ASN A 126 13.97 -0.93 14.52
N ASN A 127 14.08 0.14 13.74
CA ASN A 127 15.10 1.17 13.97
C ASN A 127 14.54 2.42 14.65
N PHE A 128 13.24 2.67 14.54
CA PHE A 128 12.61 3.87 15.08
C PHE A 128 11.44 3.56 16.00
N ILE A 129 10.39 2.90 15.51
CA ILE A 129 9.11 2.78 16.23
C ILE A 129 9.26 2.03 17.55
N LYS A 130 10.05 0.96 17.59
CA LYS A 130 10.28 0.16 18.82
C LYS A 130 10.84 0.97 19.99
N ASN A 131 11.48 2.12 19.71
CA ASN A 131 12.02 3.00 20.75
C ASN A 131 10.92 3.83 21.43
N TYR A 132 9.74 3.92 20.80
CA TYR A 132 8.60 4.69 21.30
C TYR A 132 7.44 3.83 21.72
N TYR A 133 7.15 2.71 21.06
CA TYR A 133 5.99 1.86 21.33
C TYR A 133 6.35 0.39 21.19
N SER A 134 5.57 -0.47 21.86
CA SER A 134 5.66 -1.91 21.62
C SER A 134 5.06 -2.22 20.24
N LEU A 135 5.71 -3.09 19.47
CA LEU A 135 5.33 -3.34 18.07
C LEU A 135 3.99 -4.08 17.94
N ASP A 136 3.53 -4.75 18.98
CA ASP A 136 2.21 -5.39 19.05
C ASP A 136 1.06 -4.41 19.28
N THR A 137 1.35 -3.19 19.77
CA THR A 137 0.37 -2.12 20.02
C THR A 137 0.34 -1.07 18.91
N ILE A 138 0.96 -1.33 17.76
CA ILE A 138 1.03 -0.37 16.65
C ILE A 138 0.73 -1.05 15.32
N SER A 139 0.02 -0.35 14.45
CA SER A 139 -0.07 -0.67 13.03
C SER A 139 0.60 0.43 12.23
N PHE A 140 1.65 0.10 11.50
CA PHE A 140 2.37 1.02 10.63
C PHE A 140 2.15 0.65 9.16
N ARG A 141 1.78 1.66 8.35
CA ARG A 141 1.68 1.52 6.90
C ARG A 141 2.27 2.73 6.22
N ILE A 142 3.24 2.50 5.34
CA ILE A 142 3.81 3.52 4.47
C ILE A 142 3.42 3.26 3.03
N ARG A 143 3.15 4.33 2.29
CA ARG A 143 3.06 4.31 0.83
C ARG A 143 4.16 5.18 0.29
N ILE A 144 4.95 4.58 -0.59
CA ILE A 144 6.07 5.25 -1.23
C ILE A 144 5.75 5.43 -2.71
N SER A 145 6.28 6.50 -3.26
CA SER A 145 6.35 6.79 -4.68
C SER A 145 7.69 7.41 -5.01
N TYR A 146 7.86 7.84 -6.25
CA TYR A 146 9.13 8.31 -6.77
C TYR A 146 8.96 9.67 -7.43
N ASN A 147 9.90 10.58 -7.16
CA ASN A 147 10.03 11.87 -7.85
C ASN A 147 10.96 11.68 -9.05
N SER A 148 10.41 11.71 -10.27
CA SER A 148 11.21 11.76 -11.49
C SER A 148 11.69 13.20 -11.73
N SER A 149 13.00 13.42 -11.71
CA SER A 149 13.62 14.74 -11.80
C SER A 149 13.98 15.22 -13.22
N GLU A 150 13.73 14.45 -14.30
CA GLU A 150 14.21 14.82 -15.63
C GLU A 150 13.18 14.60 -16.74
N GLY A 151 13.08 15.59 -17.65
CA GLY A 151 12.33 15.54 -18.92
C GLY A 151 12.95 14.63 -19.98
N HIS A 152 13.59 13.54 -19.54
CA HIS A 152 13.94 12.39 -20.37
C HIS A 152 13.13 11.21 -19.86
N ASP A 153 11.83 11.31 -20.11
CA ASP A 153 10.91 10.20 -20.23
C ASP A 153 11.48 9.23 -21.28
N VAL A 154 12.30 8.29 -20.85
CA VAL A 154 12.18 6.93 -21.40
C VAL A 154 11.04 6.28 -20.65
N GLU A 155 9.86 6.90 -20.75
CA GLU A 155 8.57 6.34 -20.38
C GLU A 155 8.40 5.08 -21.20
N ARG A 156 8.47 3.94 -20.51
CA ARG A 156 8.15 2.64 -21.09
C ARG A 156 6.68 2.33 -20.75
N LEU A 157 5.84 3.18 -21.34
CA LEU A 157 4.35 3.26 -21.43
C LEU A 157 3.59 1.92 -21.31
N SER A 158 2.30 1.83 -20.96
CA SER A 158 1.33 2.59 -20.13
C SER A 158 0.10 1.68 -19.99
N TYR A 159 -0.37 1.40 -18.76
CA TYR A 159 -1.77 1.54 -18.35
C TYR A 159 -1.86 2.35 -17.04
N LYS A 160 -1.45 3.62 -17.19
CA LYS A 160 -1.87 4.82 -16.45
C LYS A 160 -1.39 5.09 -15.02
N ASN A 161 -0.52 4.30 -14.40
CA ASN A 161 0.49 4.84 -13.44
C ASN A 161 1.55 3.79 -13.10
N GLU A 162 2.45 3.54 -14.05
CA GLU A 162 3.55 2.56 -13.99
C GLU A 162 4.80 3.05 -13.24
N ARG A 163 4.88 4.36 -12.96
CA ARG A 163 6.09 5.02 -12.42
C ARG A 163 6.55 4.49 -11.06
N THR A 164 5.68 3.82 -10.30
CA THR A 164 6.00 3.30 -8.96
C THR A 164 6.60 1.92 -8.96
N TYR A 165 6.28 1.05 -9.93
CA TYR A 165 6.66 -0.38 -9.85
C TYR A 165 8.06 -0.65 -10.36
N GLU A 166 8.51 0.12 -11.35
CA GLU A 166 9.78 -0.13 -12.03
C GLU A 166 10.97 0.02 -11.09
N ILE A 167 10.99 1.01 -10.21
CA ILE A 167 12.08 1.17 -9.24
C ILE A 167 12.24 -0.04 -8.32
N PHE A 168 11.17 -0.76 -7.99
CA PHE A 168 11.27 -1.98 -7.19
C PHE A 168 11.73 -3.17 -8.03
N ASN A 169 11.46 -3.17 -9.33
CA ASN A 169 11.66 -4.32 -10.22
C ASN A 169 12.92 -4.23 -11.09
N GLN A 170 13.48 -3.03 -11.31
CA GLN A 170 14.73 -2.77 -12.03
C GLN A 170 15.93 -3.27 -11.22
N ASP A 171 17.00 -3.68 -11.90
CA ASP A 171 18.29 -4.08 -11.30
C ASP A 171 18.21 -5.05 -10.10
N ASN A 172 17.15 -5.85 -10.01
CA ASN A 172 16.83 -6.67 -8.85
C ASN A 172 16.73 -5.90 -7.53
N ASN A 173 16.23 -4.65 -7.56
CA ASN A 173 16.11 -3.80 -6.36
C ASN A 173 15.23 -4.40 -5.27
N TRP A 174 14.29 -5.27 -5.62
CA TRP A 174 13.49 -6.07 -4.70
C TRP A 174 14.31 -7.01 -3.80
N ASN A 175 15.57 -7.28 -4.15
CA ASN A 175 16.50 -8.09 -3.38
C ASN A 175 17.47 -7.24 -2.52
N LEU A 176 17.36 -5.91 -2.58
CA LEU A 176 18.12 -5.02 -1.69
C LEU A 176 17.53 -5.07 -0.29
N SER A 177 18.37 -4.95 0.74
CA SER A 177 17.86 -4.61 2.07
C SER A 177 17.21 -3.22 2.06
N ALA A 178 16.26 -2.99 2.97
CA ALA A 178 15.63 -1.68 3.13
C ALA A 178 16.65 -0.53 3.28
N LYS A 179 17.77 -0.76 3.99
CA LYS A 179 18.84 0.23 4.15
C LYS A 179 19.52 0.54 2.82
N GLU A 180 19.95 -0.48 2.09
CA GLU A 180 20.59 -0.31 0.78
C GLU A 180 19.66 0.40 -0.20
N TRP A 181 18.37 0.09 -0.15
CA TRP A 181 17.36 0.74 -0.98
C TRP A 181 17.20 2.22 -0.64
N PHE A 182 17.09 2.58 0.66
CA PHE A 182 17.06 3.97 1.08
C PHE A 182 18.35 4.71 0.70
N ASP A 183 19.52 4.10 0.87
CA ASP A 183 20.81 4.69 0.51
C ASP A 183 20.91 4.94 -1.01
N LYS A 184 20.43 3.99 -1.84
CA LYS A 184 20.41 4.10 -3.30
C LYS A 184 19.46 5.20 -3.79
N TYR A 185 18.30 5.35 -3.16
CA TYR A 185 17.21 6.18 -3.68
C TYR A 185 16.85 7.40 -2.82
N LYS A 186 17.65 7.73 -1.79
CA LYS A 186 17.41 8.79 -0.81
C LYS A 186 16.88 10.10 -1.38
N GLY A 187 17.32 10.51 -2.56
CA GLY A 187 16.91 11.77 -3.19
C GLY A 187 15.73 11.71 -4.15
N GLN A 188 15.22 10.51 -4.43
CA GLN A 188 14.20 10.29 -5.44
C GLN A 188 12.94 9.63 -4.85
N ILE A 189 13.00 9.16 -3.59
CA ILE A 189 11.86 8.60 -2.87
C ILE A 189 10.94 9.72 -2.39
N LYS A 190 9.64 9.58 -2.66
CA LYS A 190 8.57 10.40 -2.08
C LYS A 190 7.60 9.55 -1.28
N ILE A 191 7.48 9.81 0.02
CA ILE A 191 6.47 9.22 0.88
C ILE A 191 5.13 9.91 0.62
N LYS A 192 4.17 9.18 0.03
CA LYS A 192 2.82 9.68 -0.27
C LYS A 192 1.95 9.77 0.98
N ASN A 193 1.94 8.70 1.75
CA ASN A 193 1.18 8.68 2.99
C ASN A 193 1.77 7.70 3.99
N ILE A 194 1.77 8.12 5.24
CA ILE A 194 2.02 7.27 6.40
C ILE A 194 0.73 7.22 7.20
N VAL A 195 0.31 6.02 7.56
CA VAL A 195 -0.81 5.80 8.48
C VAL A 195 -0.32 4.97 9.64
N ILE A 196 -0.49 5.52 10.85
CA ILE A 196 -0.11 4.88 12.10
C ILE A 196 -1.33 4.83 13.00
N ASP A 197 -1.69 3.64 13.44
CA ASP A 197 -2.69 3.43 14.47
C ASP A 197 -1.97 2.91 15.72
N ILE A 198 -2.11 3.62 16.85
CA ILE A 198 -1.49 3.30 18.13
C ILE A 198 -2.60 2.86 19.10
N TYR A 199 -2.53 1.60 19.53
CA TYR A 199 -3.54 0.93 20.34
C TYR A 199 -3.18 0.95 21.83
N ASP A 200 -4.17 0.62 22.68
CA ASP A 200 -3.99 0.41 24.11
C ASP A 200 -3.36 1.60 24.85
N GLN A 201 -3.60 2.82 24.37
CA GLN A 201 -3.09 4.04 24.99
C GLN A 201 -4.19 4.72 25.81
N PRO A 202 -4.05 4.86 27.15
CA PRO A 202 -5.08 5.49 27.96
C PRO A 202 -5.27 6.96 27.57
N GLU A 203 -6.52 7.44 27.55
CA GLU A 203 -6.86 8.84 27.22
C GLU A 203 -6.44 9.79 28.34
N ASN A 204 -5.17 10.22 28.32
CA ASN A 204 -4.63 11.14 29.30
C ASN A 204 -3.47 11.97 28.72
N PRO A 205 -3.03 13.05 29.40
CA PRO A 205 -1.97 13.92 28.89
C PRO A 205 -0.66 13.19 28.58
N LYS A 206 -0.27 12.17 29.36
CA LYS A 206 1.00 11.44 29.18
C LYS A 206 1.02 10.67 27.86
N SER A 207 -0.07 9.98 27.52
CA SER A 207 -0.21 9.28 26.24
C SER A 207 -0.19 10.27 25.07
N MET A 208 -0.87 11.40 25.21
CA MET A 208 -0.91 12.45 24.19
C MET A 208 0.49 13.04 23.94
N ILE A 209 1.26 13.31 25.00
CA ILE A 209 2.64 13.79 24.89
C ILE A 209 3.51 12.78 24.16
N ARG A 210 3.48 11.51 24.56
CA ARG A 210 4.27 10.45 23.91
C ARG A 210 3.98 10.38 22.41
N ALA A 211 2.71 10.51 22.00
CA ALA A 211 2.32 10.51 20.60
C ALA A 211 2.78 11.76 19.84
N ILE A 212 2.70 12.94 20.47
CA ILE A 212 3.23 14.19 19.93
C ILE A 212 4.74 14.10 19.75
N GLU A 213 5.48 13.63 20.75
CA GLU A 213 6.94 13.43 20.69
C GLU A 213 7.33 12.43 19.59
N PHE A 214 6.63 11.31 19.53
CA PHE A 214 6.78 10.33 18.46
C PHE A 214 6.57 10.96 17.07
N SER A 215 5.55 11.81 16.91
CA SER A 215 5.16 12.34 15.59
C SER A 215 6.24 13.21 14.92
N TYR A 216 6.79 14.20 15.62
CA TYR A 216 7.81 15.07 15.03
C TYR A 216 9.17 14.36 14.89
N ASN A 217 9.47 13.40 15.78
CA ASN A 217 10.69 12.59 15.67
C ASN A 217 10.59 11.60 14.51
N LEU A 218 9.40 11.05 14.25
CA LEU A 218 9.15 10.18 13.10
C LEU A 218 9.30 10.98 11.81
N ASP A 219 8.68 12.16 11.73
CA ASP A 219 8.80 13.04 10.56
C ASP A 219 10.28 13.38 10.28
N SER A 220 11.06 13.73 11.31
CA SER A 220 12.50 13.94 11.20
C SER A 220 13.26 12.71 10.70
N TYR A 221 12.97 11.52 11.27
CA TYR A 221 13.58 10.26 10.86
C TYR A 221 13.27 9.91 9.40
N LEU A 222 12.02 10.06 8.97
CA LEU A 222 11.60 9.76 7.60
C LEU A 222 12.17 10.76 6.59
N ARG A 223 12.29 12.04 6.96
CA ARG A 223 12.97 13.06 6.14
C ARG A 223 14.47 12.80 6.05
N TYR A 224 15.08 12.24 7.09
CA TYR A 224 16.45 11.74 7.01
C TYR A 224 16.61 10.59 6.01
N LEU A 225 15.59 9.73 5.86
CA LEU A 225 15.61 8.60 4.91
C LEU A 225 15.30 9.01 3.44
N THR A 226 14.53 10.08 3.22
CA THR A 226 13.95 10.39 1.90
C THR A 226 14.20 11.80 1.36
N LYS A 227 14.95 12.64 2.10
CA LYS A 227 15.04 14.11 1.99
C LYS A 227 13.82 14.84 2.53
N SER A 228 14.06 16.10 2.92
CA SER A 228 13.13 16.89 3.71
C SER A 228 11.88 17.35 2.97
N ASP A 229 11.81 17.30 1.65
CA ASP A 229 10.69 17.79 0.83
C ASP A 229 9.80 16.69 0.26
N ASN A 230 9.99 15.45 0.75
CA ASN A 230 9.47 14.24 0.11
C ASN A 230 8.39 13.52 0.93
N ILE A 231 7.67 14.18 1.84
CA ILE A 231 6.61 13.56 2.65
C ILE A 231 5.29 14.31 2.45
N GLU A 232 4.36 13.77 1.66
CA GLU A 232 3.08 14.43 1.38
C GLU A 232 2.11 14.40 2.57
N GLY A 233 2.05 13.26 3.28
CA GLY A 233 1.02 13.02 4.28
C GLY A 233 1.48 12.11 5.41
N MET A 234 1.26 12.53 6.65
CA MET A 234 1.38 11.68 7.83
C MET A 234 0.14 11.77 8.70
N TYR A 235 -0.43 10.60 9.02
CA TYR A 235 -1.64 10.44 9.82
C TYR A 235 -1.36 9.48 10.97
N ILE A 236 -1.45 9.98 12.20
CA ILE A 236 -1.28 9.18 13.42
C ILE A 236 -2.58 9.23 14.21
N HIS A 237 -3.12 8.07 14.55
CA HIS A 237 -4.31 7.93 15.37
C HIS A 237 -3.96 7.20 16.66
N VAL A 238 -4.43 7.71 17.79
CA VAL A 238 -4.18 7.14 19.11
C VAL A 238 -5.49 6.79 19.78
N THR A 239 -5.61 5.53 20.23
CA THR A 239 -6.82 5.01 20.83
C THR A 239 -6.52 4.23 22.11
N SER A 240 -7.49 4.18 23.00
CA SER A 240 -7.47 3.31 24.19
C SER A 240 -7.92 1.89 23.89
N LEU A 241 -8.42 1.65 22.68
CA LEU A 241 -8.88 0.34 22.23
C LEU A 241 -7.71 -0.53 21.83
N SER A 242 -7.86 -1.84 22.04
CA SER A 242 -6.96 -2.84 21.47
C SER A 242 -7.11 -2.91 19.94
N SER A 243 -6.12 -3.50 19.27
CA SER A 243 -6.18 -3.71 17.81
C SER A 243 -7.43 -4.48 17.38
N GLN A 244 -7.88 -5.44 18.19
CA GLN A 244 -9.06 -6.24 17.89
C GLN A 244 -10.35 -5.44 18.05
N GLU A 245 -10.54 -4.75 19.17
CA GLU A 245 -11.71 -3.88 19.38
C GLU A 245 -11.80 -2.80 18.30
N MET A 246 -10.65 -2.28 17.85
CA MET A 246 -10.60 -1.32 16.77
C MET A 246 -11.14 -1.89 15.46
N LYS A 247 -10.78 -3.14 15.13
CA LYS A 247 -11.30 -3.85 13.94
C LYS A 247 -12.79 -4.12 14.06
N ASP A 248 -13.24 -4.55 15.24
CA ASP A 248 -14.64 -4.87 15.51
C ASP A 248 -15.53 -3.63 15.36
N LYS A 249 -15.00 -2.44 15.65
CA LYS A 249 -15.67 -1.16 15.41
C LYS A 249 -15.55 -0.64 13.98
N GLY A 250 -14.87 -1.34 13.06
CA GLY A 250 -14.71 -0.93 11.66
C GLY A 250 -13.49 -0.03 11.38
N GLY A 251 -12.51 0.01 12.28
CA GLY A 251 -11.25 0.75 12.11
C GLY A 251 -11.29 2.16 12.72
N SER A 252 -10.34 3.01 12.32
CA SER A 252 -10.18 4.40 12.83
C SER A 252 -11.44 5.25 12.74
N LYS A 253 -12.30 4.96 11.76
CA LYS A 253 -13.56 5.67 11.55
C LYS A 253 -14.64 4.68 11.14
N THR A 254 -15.81 4.78 11.75
CA THR A 254 -17.00 4.01 11.38
C THR A 254 -18.00 4.94 10.71
N LYS A 255 -18.54 4.54 9.55
CA LYS A 255 -19.65 5.26 8.92
C LYS A 255 -20.96 4.84 9.57
N VAL A 256 -21.79 5.82 9.90
CA VAL A 256 -23.13 5.64 10.49
C VAL A 256 -24.13 6.56 9.80
N GLU A 257 -25.42 6.34 10.04
CA GLU A 257 -26.46 7.25 9.56
C GLU A 257 -26.26 8.66 10.15
N ILE A 258 -26.53 9.68 9.34
CA ILE A 258 -26.44 11.07 9.79
C ILE A 258 -27.60 11.33 10.75
N SER A 259 -27.27 11.75 11.97
CA SER A 259 -28.24 12.07 13.02
C SER A 259 -27.82 13.33 13.79
N LYS A 260 -28.63 13.77 14.77
CA LYS A 260 -28.24 14.89 15.65
C LYS A 260 -27.03 14.53 16.51
N GLU A 261 -26.92 13.26 16.91
CA GLU A 261 -25.81 12.72 17.68
C GLU A 261 -24.56 12.51 16.81
N HIS A 262 -24.75 12.25 15.51
CA HIS A 262 -23.68 12.03 14.54
C HIS A 262 -23.88 12.92 13.30
N PRO A 263 -23.65 14.23 13.41
CA PRO A 263 -23.96 15.20 12.34
C PRO A 263 -23.18 14.94 11.04
N ARG A 264 -22.08 14.20 11.12
CA ARG A 264 -21.23 13.84 9.96
C ARG A 264 -21.43 12.41 9.46
N GLY A 265 -22.27 11.60 10.13
CA GLY A 265 -22.39 10.17 9.86
C GLY A 265 -21.08 9.40 10.06
N VAL A 266 -20.23 9.86 10.99
CA VAL A 266 -18.92 9.25 11.28
C VAL A 266 -18.68 9.19 12.79
N ILE A 267 -18.33 8.00 13.28
CA ILE A 267 -17.79 7.79 14.63
C ILE A 267 -16.29 7.62 14.52
N TYR A 268 -15.54 8.45 15.24
CA TYR A 268 -14.09 8.29 15.39
C TYR A 268 -13.80 7.36 16.57
N ASN A 269 -13.03 6.30 16.34
CA ASN A 269 -12.69 5.29 17.35
C ASN A 269 -11.32 5.52 17.99
N TYR A 270 -10.73 6.70 17.80
CA TYR A 270 -9.48 7.16 18.39
C TYR A 270 -9.74 8.51 19.03
N TYR A 271 -9.05 8.86 20.12
CA TYR A 271 -9.30 10.12 20.83
C TYR A 271 -8.36 11.25 20.38
N LEU A 272 -7.18 10.92 19.86
CA LEU A 272 -6.17 11.89 19.39
C LEU A 272 -5.73 11.54 17.97
N GLY A 273 -5.77 12.53 17.09
CA GLY A 273 -5.19 12.48 15.76
C GLY A 273 -4.07 13.49 15.59
N ILE A 274 -3.06 13.16 14.79
CA ILE A 274 -2.04 14.07 14.29
C ILE A 274 -2.02 13.94 12.78
N ALA A 275 -2.35 15.02 12.06
CA ALA A 275 -2.41 15.02 10.61
C ALA A 275 -1.59 16.16 10.00
N ASN A 276 -0.55 15.79 9.26
CA ASN A 276 0.25 16.73 8.48
C ASN A 276 0.10 16.40 6.99
N ALA A 277 -0.73 17.17 6.29
CA ALA A 277 -1.07 16.97 4.89
C ALA A 277 -0.43 18.00 3.94
N LYS A 278 0.52 18.83 4.44
CA LYS A 278 1.04 19.99 3.71
C LYS A 278 2.51 19.86 3.31
N ASN A 279 3.12 18.68 3.44
CA ASN A 279 4.57 18.50 3.28
C ASN A 279 5.43 19.42 4.17
N GLU A 280 4.84 20.00 5.20
CA GLU A 280 5.49 20.88 6.17
C GLU A 280 6.27 20.04 7.18
N LEU A 281 7.43 20.48 7.63
CA LEU A 281 8.16 19.78 8.69
C LEU A 281 7.34 19.80 9.98
N LEU A 282 7.12 18.65 10.60
CA LEU A 282 6.55 18.61 11.95
C LEU A 282 7.65 18.86 12.97
N THR A 283 7.43 19.85 13.80
CA THR A 283 8.37 20.31 14.81
C THR A 283 7.68 20.48 16.15
N LYS A 284 8.47 20.61 17.21
CA LYS A 284 7.94 20.94 18.54
C LYS A 284 7.10 22.22 18.56
N SER A 285 7.41 23.20 17.69
CA SER A 285 6.72 24.51 17.67
C SER A 285 5.40 24.50 16.92
N ASN A 286 5.23 23.69 15.86
CA ASN A 286 4.01 23.68 15.04
C ASN A 286 3.12 22.44 15.24
N VAL A 287 3.55 21.39 15.96
CA VAL A 287 2.78 20.15 16.11
C VAL A 287 1.36 20.35 16.66
N PHE A 288 1.14 21.39 17.46
CA PHE A 288 -0.19 21.72 17.99
C PHE A 288 -1.17 22.30 16.95
N GLU A 289 -0.69 22.68 15.77
CA GLU A 289 -1.52 23.04 14.62
C GLU A 289 -2.04 21.81 13.87
N HIS A 290 -1.41 20.65 14.11
CA HIS A 290 -1.70 19.38 13.45
C HIS A 290 -2.33 18.33 14.38
N ALA A 291 -2.18 18.51 15.69
CA ALA A 291 -2.74 17.63 16.71
C ALA A 291 -4.17 18.05 17.08
N TYR A 292 -5.10 17.10 17.05
CA TYR A 292 -6.50 17.32 17.35
C TYR A 292 -7.11 16.19 18.17
N LEU A 293 -8.05 16.54 19.04
CA LEU A 293 -8.93 15.59 19.72
C LEU A 293 -10.16 15.36 18.86
N THR A 294 -10.57 14.13 18.70
CA THR A 294 -11.79 13.83 17.94
C THR A 294 -13.02 14.07 18.78
N ASP A 295 -14.07 14.58 18.15
CA ASP A 295 -15.39 14.69 18.74
C ASP A 295 -16.42 14.28 17.71
N SER A 296 -16.91 13.04 17.81
CA SER A 296 -17.90 12.45 16.91
C SER A 296 -19.25 13.18 16.92
N ASN A 297 -19.51 14.01 17.94
CA ASN A 297 -20.75 14.74 18.11
C ASN A 297 -20.64 16.20 17.61
N SER A 298 -19.44 16.64 17.19
CA SER A 298 -19.20 17.99 16.68
C SER A 298 -19.35 18.09 15.15
N GLU A 299 -19.71 19.28 14.66
CA GLU A 299 -19.80 19.55 13.22
C GLU A 299 -18.45 19.43 12.49
N THR A 300 -17.35 19.82 13.16
CA THR A 300 -15.99 19.71 12.63
C THR A 300 -15.45 18.28 12.73
N GLY A 301 -15.99 17.48 13.66
CA GLY A 301 -15.49 16.15 14.00
C GLY A 301 -14.26 16.16 14.90
N TYR A 302 -13.75 17.34 15.28
CA TYR A 302 -12.54 17.49 16.07
C TYR A 302 -12.40 18.89 16.72
N ILE A 303 -11.55 18.97 17.74
CA ILE A 303 -11.07 20.19 18.39
C ILE A 303 -9.55 20.15 18.38
N LEU A 304 -8.87 21.22 17.95
CA LEU A 304 -7.40 21.25 17.99
C LEU A 304 -6.91 21.15 19.44
N VAL A 305 -5.79 20.45 19.66
CA VAL A 305 -5.25 20.27 21.02
C VAL A 305 -4.95 21.63 21.65
N LYS A 306 -4.48 22.61 20.88
CA LYS A 306 -4.20 23.99 21.35
C LYS A 306 -5.42 24.71 21.91
N ASP A 307 -6.61 24.34 21.46
CA ASP A 307 -7.89 24.93 21.85
C ASP A 307 -8.59 24.09 22.94
N SER A 308 -7.91 23.07 23.47
CA SER A 308 -8.47 22.12 24.45
C SER A 308 -7.89 22.30 25.86
N LYS A 309 -8.58 21.72 26.85
CA LYS A 309 -8.09 21.62 28.25
C LYS A 309 -6.73 20.91 28.39
N TYR A 310 -6.30 20.16 27.37
CA TYR A 310 -5.05 19.40 27.38
C TYR A 310 -3.84 20.24 26.94
N TYR A 311 -4.03 21.41 26.32
CA TYR A 311 -2.92 22.23 25.80
C TYR A 311 -1.90 22.59 26.88
N GLN A 312 -2.35 23.24 27.95
CA GLN A 312 -1.48 23.72 29.03
C GLN A 312 -0.69 22.60 29.73
N PRO A 313 -1.31 21.45 30.11
CA PRO A 313 -0.58 20.30 30.63
C PRO A 313 0.50 19.77 29.68
N ILE A 314 0.16 19.60 28.39
CA ILE A 314 1.09 19.06 27.39
C ILE A 314 2.26 20.03 27.17
N GLN A 315 1.96 21.32 27.00
CA GLN A 315 2.98 22.37 26.79
C GLN A 315 3.96 22.44 27.96
N LYS A 316 3.47 22.39 29.21
CA LYS A 316 4.33 22.42 30.41
C LYS A 316 5.27 21.23 30.50
N ILE A 317 4.82 20.05 30.11
CA ILE A 317 5.65 18.83 30.17
C ILE A 317 6.68 18.87 29.05
N LEU A 318 6.29 19.19 27.82
CA LEU A 318 7.22 19.31 26.68
C LEU A 318 8.30 20.37 26.93
N ALA A 319 7.97 21.49 27.57
CA ALA A 319 8.94 22.52 27.94
C ALA A 319 9.96 22.06 29.00
N LYS A 320 9.58 21.15 29.90
CA LYS A 320 10.50 20.57 30.89
C LYS A 320 11.49 19.58 30.28
N THR A 321 11.07 18.84 29.25
CA THR A 321 11.94 17.90 28.52
C THR A 321 12.99 18.62 27.65
N ILE A 322 12.88 19.94 27.45
CA ILE A 322 13.83 20.74 26.66
C ILE A 322 14.97 21.32 27.51
N ASN A 323 14.77 21.43 28.83
CA ASN A 323 15.72 22.06 29.75
C ASN A 323 16.51 21.05 30.61
N ASN A 324 16.44 19.77 30.28
CA ASN A 324 17.22 18.68 30.87
C ASN A 324 17.99 17.96 29.75
#